data_AF-A0A0C2CPI4-F1
#
_entry.id   AF-A0A0C2CPI4-F1
#
_cell.length_a   1.000
_cell.length_b   1.000
_cell.length_c   1.000
_cell.angle_alpha   90.00
_cell.angle_beta   90.00
_cell.angle_gamma   90.00
#
_symmetry.space_group_name_H-M   'P 1'
#
loop_
_entity.id
_entity.type
_entity.pdbx_description
1 polymer ?
#
loop_
_entity_poly.entity_id
_entity_poly.type
_entity_poly.pdbx_seq_one_letter_code
_entity_poly.pdbx_strand_id
1 'polypeptide(L)'
;MDHACRACGSPSGGTYVCHYCGAATQLMSDPAQERMALDELHGRLASGGESEKILQNAFVPTSTEVLIEAGLRLLPVLEKGVAEDGAAGRMRAIIIKLELTGHDKSATMAAAQLKQALEDYRRSDRVTGYWVMALFFATLAAIGYWIWGD
;
A
#
# COMPACT_ATOMS: atom_id res chain seq x y z
N MET A 1 -4.41 12.58 27.24
CA MET A 1 -2.94 12.63 27.29
C MET A 1 -2.47 12.47 25.87
N ASP A 2 -1.86 13.52 25.30
CA ASP A 2 -1.32 13.45 23.94
C ASP A 2 -0.12 12.52 23.94
N HIS A 3 -0.31 11.29 23.47
CA HIS A 3 0.79 10.36 23.30
C HIS A 3 1.64 10.84 22.13
N ALA A 4 2.89 11.22 22.39
CA ALA A 4 3.83 11.51 21.33
C ALA A 4 4.08 10.24 20.51
N CYS A 5 4.09 10.37 19.18
CA CYS A 5 4.41 9.29 18.27
C CYS A 5 5.84 8.81 18.52
N ARG A 6 6.03 7.51 18.77
CA ARG A 6 7.35 6.93 19.03
C ARG A 6 8.31 7.03 17.85
N ALA A 7 7.78 7.17 16.62
CA ALA A 7 8.59 7.26 15.42
C ALA A 7 9.07 8.69 15.12
N CYS A 8 8.21 9.71 15.33
CA CYS A 8 8.52 11.08 14.89
C CYS A 8 8.41 12.16 15.98
N GLY A 9 8.03 11.80 17.20
CA GLY A 9 7.87 12.71 18.34
C GLY A 9 6.69 13.68 18.26
N SER A 10 5.93 13.71 17.16
CA SER A 10 4.74 14.57 17.01
C SER A 10 3.55 14.02 17.81
N PRO A 11 2.58 14.86 18.22
CA PRO A 11 1.35 14.37 18.84
C PRO A 11 0.68 13.34 17.92
N SER A 12 0.36 12.15 18.41
CA SER A 12 -0.33 11.14 17.60
C SER A 12 -1.76 11.61 17.33
N GLY A 13 -1.99 12.28 16.20
CA GLY A 13 -3.32 12.75 15.81
C GLY A 13 -4.28 11.63 15.41
N GLY A 14 -3.75 10.41 15.15
CA GLY A 14 -4.52 9.27 14.70
C GLY A 14 -4.62 8.12 15.70
N THR A 15 -5.57 7.24 15.45
CA THR A 15 -5.92 6.12 16.33
C THR A 15 -4.93 4.97 16.15
N TYR A 16 -4.68 4.56 14.90
CA TYR A 16 -3.81 3.45 14.54
C TYR A 16 -2.51 3.89 13.87
N VAL A 17 -2.54 5.04 13.17
CA VAL A 17 -1.37 5.62 12.50
C VAL A 17 -1.18 7.07 12.88
N CYS A 18 0.07 7.52 12.96
CA CYS A 18 0.38 8.92 13.20
C CYS A 18 0.03 9.76 11.98
N HIS A 19 -0.85 10.76 12.11
CA HIS A 19 -1.22 11.64 10.98
C HIS A 19 -0.09 12.53 10.45
N TYR A 20 1.07 12.57 11.14
CA TYR A 20 2.25 13.37 10.74
C TYR A 20 3.31 12.57 10.00
N CYS A 21 3.51 11.29 10.33
CA CYS A 21 4.53 10.46 9.69
C CYS A 21 3.99 9.13 9.14
N GLY A 22 2.73 8.79 9.35
CA GLY A 22 2.14 7.54 8.86
C GLY A 22 2.53 6.28 9.64
N ALA A 23 3.44 6.37 10.62
CA ALA A 23 3.87 5.22 11.41
C ALA A 23 2.76 4.70 12.33
N ALA A 24 2.76 3.39 12.60
CA ALA A 24 1.84 2.79 13.57
C ALA A 24 2.00 3.41 14.96
N THR A 25 0.89 3.73 15.61
CA THR A 25 0.86 4.24 17.00
C THR A 25 0.97 3.12 18.03
N GLN A 26 0.60 1.90 17.62
CA GLN A 26 0.56 0.71 18.47
C GLN A 26 0.94 -0.55 17.68
N LEU A 27 1.31 -1.61 18.39
CA LEU A 27 1.52 -2.92 17.79
C LEU A 27 0.16 -3.51 17.40
N MET A 28 0.01 -3.91 16.14
CA MET A 28 -1.19 -4.57 15.64
C MET A 28 -0.90 -6.06 15.52
N SER A 29 -1.74 -6.87 16.18
CA SER A 29 -1.59 -8.34 16.20
C SER A 29 -2.68 -9.06 15.40
N ASP A 30 -3.72 -8.34 15.01
CA ASP A 30 -4.87 -8.87 14.27
C ASP A 30 -4.95 -8.20 12.89
N PRO A 31 -5.10 -8.98 11.79
CA PRO A 31 -5.38 -8.46 10.46
C PRO A 31 -6.49 -7.40 10.40
N ALA A 32 -7.54 -7.50 11.22
CA ALA A 32 -8.59 -6.49 11.24
C ALA A 32 -8.08 -5.11 11.69
N GLN A 33 -7.19 -5.06 12.69
CA GLN A 33 -6.56 -3.82 13.13
C GLN A 33 -5.61 -3.26 12.07
N GLU A 34 -4.89 -4.13 11.37
CA GLU A 34 -4.03 -3.71 10.25
C GLU A 34 -4.84 -3.08 9.12
N ARG A 35 -6.03 -3.62 8.80
CA ARG A 35 -6.95 -3.03 7.82
C ARG A 35 -7.43 -1.66 8.27
N MET A 36 -7.84 -1.52 9.53
CA MET A 36 -8.25 -0.22 10.07
C MET A 36 -7.12 0.82 10.01
N ALA A 37 -5.89 0.41 10.29
CA ALA A 37 -4.71 1.28 10.17
C ALA A 37 -4.42 1.67 8.72
N LEU A 38 -4.60 0.74 7.80
CA LEU A 38 -4.47 1.00 6.37
C LEU A 38 -5.55 1.97 5.88
N ASP A 39 -6.80 1.78 6.30
CA ASP A 39 -7.92 2.67 6.00
C ASP A 39 -7.66 4.08 6.54
N GLU A 40 -7.19 4.21 7.78
CA GLU A 40 -6.85 5.50 8.38
C GLU A 40 -5.71 6.20 7.62
N LEU A 41 -4.66 5.47 7.27
CA LEU A 41 -3.54 6.00 6.48
C LEU A 41 -4.01 6.50 5.11
N HIS A 42 -4.77 5.68 4.37
CA HIS A 42 -5.23 6.04 3.04
C HIS A 42 -6.29 7.14 3.07
N GLY A 43 -7.15 7.18 4.09
CA GLY A 43 -8.06 8.31 4.33
C GLY A 43 -7.28 9.61 4.54
N ARG A 44 -6.16 9.56 5.27
CA ARG A 44 -5.28 10.72 5.44
C ARG A 44 -4.63 11.15 4.14
N LEU A 45 -4.09 10.21 3.35
CA LEU A 45 -3.51 10.50 2.05
C LEU A 45 -4.56 11.16 1.13
N ALA A 46 -5.76 10.57 1.01
CA ALA A 46 -6.85 11.11 0.21
C ALA A 46 -7.29 12.52 0.62
N SER A 47 -7.19 12.88 1.90
CA SER A 47 -7.50 14.22 2.42
C SER A 47 -6.43 15.30 2.14
N GLY A 48 -5.45 15.02 1.27
CA GLY A 48 -4.32 15.91 1.01
C GLY A 48 -3.17 15.76 1.99
N GLY A 49 -3.12 14.66 2.75
CA GLY A 49 -1.98 14.27 3.58
C GLY A 49 -0.88 13.55 2.81
N GLU A 50 -0.96 13.47 1.48
CA GLU A 50 0.07 12.94 0.59
C GLU A 50 1.36 13.78 0.74
N SER A 51 2.24 13.38 1.65
CA SER A 51 3.56 13.98 1.83
C SER A 51 4.63 12.90 1.82
N GLU A 52 5.79 13.25 1.29
CA GLU A 52 6.98 12.39 1.23
C GLU A 52 7.28 11.75 2.58
N LYS A 53 7.21 12.55 3.65
CA LYS A 53 7.47 12.11 5.03
C LYS A 53 6.48 11.04 5.51
N ILE A 54 5.19 11.16 5.15
CA ILE A 54 4.15 10.19 5.53
C ILE A 54 4.35 8.89 4.78
N LEU A 55 4.64 8.95 3.47
CA LEU A 55 4.78 7.76 2.65
C LEU A 55 6.05 6.97 2.97
N GLN A 56 7.17 7.65 3.27
CA GLN A 56 8.43 7.01 3.65
C GLN A 56 8.34 6.24 4.97
N ASN A 57 7.57 6.74 5.94
CA ASN A 57 7.45 6.15 7.28
C ASN A 57 6.09 5.48 7.51
N ALA A 58 5.31 5.32 6.44
CA ALA A 58 3.96 4.78 6.49
C ALA A 58 3.95 3.36 7.07
N PHE A 59 2.90 3.07 7.80
CA PHE A 59 2.59 1.73 8.27
C PHE A 59 2.64 0.70 7.11
N VAL A 60 3.32 -0.42 7.38
CA VAL A 60 3.41 -1.59 6.51
C VAL A 60 2.78 -2.78 7.26
N PRO A 61 1.63 -3.30 6.79
CA PRO A 61 0.94 -4.45 7.39
C PRO A 61 1.80 -5.71 7.46
N THR A 62 1.40 -6.72 8.21
CA THR A 62 2.09 -8.01 8.34
C THR A 62 1.28 -9.16 7.78
N SER A 63 -0.04 -9.08 7.83
CA SER A 63 -0.93 -10.00 7.15
C SER A 63 -0.76 -9.88 5.63
N THR A 64 -0.57 -11.02 4.95
CA THR A 64 -0.42 -11.08 3.50
C THR A 64 -1.57 -10.39 2.77
N GLU A 65 -2.82 -10.65 3.17
CA GLU A 65 -4.00 -10.06 2.54
C GLU A 65 -3.98 -8.53 2.60
N VAL A 66 -3.70 -7.99 3.79
CA VAL A 66 -3.67 -6.54 4.04
C VAL A 66 -2.48 -5.89 3.33
N LEU A 67 -1.39 -6.64 3.18
CA LEU A 67 -0.20 -6.17 2.50
C LEU A 67 -0.38 -6.10 0.97
N ILE A 68 -1.10 -7.06 0.38
CA ILE A 68 -1.54 -6.99 -1.03
C ILE A 68 -2.43 -5.76 -1.23
N GLU A 69 -3.43 -5.58 -0.35
CA GLU A 69 -4.33 -4.42 -0.39
C GLU A 69 -3.57 -3.09 -0.29
N ALA A 70 -2.58 -3.02 0.61
CA ALA A 70 -1.73 -1.85 0.80
C ALA A 70 -0.92 -1.50 -0.46
N GLY A 71 -0.52 -2.50 -1.25
CA GLY A 71 0.14 -2.30 -2.54
C GLY A 71 -0.82 -1.75 -3.59
N LEU A 72 -2.00 -2.36 -3.73
CA LEU A 72 -3.01 -1.95 -4.70
C LEU A 72 -3.48 -0.50 -4.47
N ARG A 73 -3.72 -0.12 -3.21
CA ARG A 73 -4.15 1.25 -2.86
C ARG A 73 -3.06 2.31 -3.06
N LEU A 74 -1.81 1.91 -3.29
CA LEU A 74 -0.69 2.81 -3.53
C LEU A 74 -0.52 3.16 -5.02
N LEU A 75 -1.08 2.35 -5.93
CA LEU A 75 -1.00 2.60 -7.38
C LEU A 75 -1.53 3.98 -7.78
N PRO A 76 -2.71 4.43 -7.31
CA PRO A 76 -3.22 5.76 -7.67
C PRO A 76 -2.34 6.91 -7.14
N VAL A 77 -1.60 6.69 -6.04
CA VAL A 77 -0.68 7.70 -5.48
C VAL A 77 0.55 7.84 -6.39
N LEU A 78 1.09 6.72 -6.86
CA LEU A 78 2.17 6.70 -7.85
C LEU A 78 1.72 7.39 -9.15
N GLU A 79 0.54 7.06 -9.67
CA GLU A 79 0.00 7.65 -10.89
C GLU A 79 -0.14 9.18 -10.85
N LYS A 80 -0.50 9.74 -9.69
CA LYS A 80 -0.57 11.20 -9.49
C LYS A 80 0.80 11.88 -9.43
N GLY A 81 1.89 11.12 -9.25
CA GLY A 81 3.25 11.64 -9.10
C GLY A 81 3.48 12.44 -7.81
N VAL A 82 2.62 12.26 -6.80
CA VAL A 82 2.76 12.97 -5.53
C VAL A 82 3.71 12.19 -4.63
N ALA A 83 4.79 12.83 -4.17
CA ALA A 83 5.77 12.21 -3.28
C ALA A 83 6.26 10.86 -3.84
N GLU A 84 6.68 10.91 -5.12
CA GLU A 84 7.04 9.77 -5.94
C GLU A 84 8.06 8.84 -5.27
N ASP A 85 9.13 9.41 -4.71
CA ASP A 85 10.18 8.64 -4.05
C ASP A 85 9.65 7.90 -2.81
N GLY A 86 8.78 8.55 -2.04
CA GLY A 86 8.16 7.98 -0.85
C GLY A 86 7.16 6.89 -1.20
N ALA A 87 6.31 7.12 -2.20
CA ALA A 87 5.38 6.12 -2.70
C ALA A 87 6.12 4.91 -3.30
N ALA A 88 7.15 5.14 -4.11
CA ALA A 88 7.96 4.08 -4.70
C ALA A 88 8.74 3.31 -3.61
N GLY A 89 9.29 4.01 -2.62
CA GLY A 89 9.94 3.41 -1.46
C GLY A 89 9.01 2.49 -0.69
N ARG A 90 7.79 2.96 -0.40
CA ARG A 90 6.75 2.16 0.26
C ARG A 90 6.33 0.95 -0.57
N MET A 91 6.15 1.11 -1.87
CA MET A 91 5.82 0.00 -2.78
C MET A 91 6.90 -1.08 -2.72
N ARG A 92 8.18 -0.71 -2.74
CA ARG A 92 9.30 -1.66 -2.62
C ARG A 92 9.28 -2.39 -1.28
N ALA A 93 9.00 -1.71 -0.17
CA ALA A 93 8.90 -2.34 1.14
C ALA A 93 7.79 -3.40 1.19
N ILE A 94 6.63 -3.12 0.56
CA ILE A 94 5.53 -4.07 0.41
C ILE A 94 5.96 -5.28 -0.43
N ILE A 95 6.56 -5.05 -1.61
CA ILE A 95 7.04 -6.14 -2.48
C ILE A 95 8.02 -7.05 -1.72
N ILE A 96 9.01 -6.48 -1.05
CA ILE A 96 9.99 -7.25 -0.26
C ILE A 96 9.28 -8.09 0.81
N LYS A 97 8.29 -7.53 1.52
CA LYS A 97 7.58 -8.27 2.57
C LYS A 97 6.71 -9.40 2.00
N LEU A 98 6.11 -9.24 0.82
CA LEU A 98 5.44 -10.32 0.09
C LEU A 98 6.42 -11.43 -0.31
N GLU A 99 7.57 -11.06 -0.87
CA GLU A 99 8.60 -12.02 -1.28
C GLU A 99 9.13 -12.84 -0.10
N LEU A 100 9.32 -12.19 1.06
CA LEU A 100 9.74 -12.84 2.30
C LEU A 100 8.68 -13.78 2.90
N THR A 101 7.42 -13.67 2.48
CA THR A 101 6.36 -14.59 2.93
C THR A 101 6.54 -15.99 2.33
N GLY A 102 7.25 -16.11 1.19
CA GLY A 102 7.97 -17.30 0.67
C GLY A 102 7.16 -18.55 0.29
N HIS A 103 6.04 -18.83 0.97
CA HIS A 103 5.26 -20.05 0.86
C HIS A 103 3.85 -19.84 0.31
N ASP A 104 3.43 -18.58 0.16
CA ASP A 104 2.11 -18.22 -0.34
C ASP A 104 2.18 -17.83 -1.82
N LYS A 105 1.53 -18.62 -2.68
CA LYS A 105 1.45 -18.35 -4.12
C LYS A 105 0.79 -17.00 -4.41
N SER A 106 -0.20 -16.60 -3.61
CA SER A 106 -0.88 -15.32 -3.77
C SER A 106 0.07 -14.16 -3.48
N ALA A 107 0.91 -14.29 -2.45
CA ALA A 107 1.95 -13.31 -2.12
C ALA A 107 2.99 -13.18 -3.24
N THR A 108 3.48 -14.31 -3.77
CA THR A 108 4.45 -14.31 -4.88
C THR A 108 3.87 -13.67 -6.14
N MET A 109 2.64 -14.00 -6.51
CA MET A 109 1.97 -13.40 -7.67
C MET A 109 1.73 -11.90 -7.48
N ALA A 110 1.24 -11.49 -6.31
CA ALA A 110 1.02 -10.08 -6.01
C ALA A 110 2.34 -9.29 -6.02
N ALA A 111 3.43 -9.85 -5.48
CA ALA A 111 4.75 -9.24 -5.53
C ALA A 111 5.20 -9.00 -6.98
N ALA A 112 5.04 -10.00 -7.85
CA ALA A 112 5.40 -9.89 -9.26
C ALA A 112 4.57 -8.81 -9.98
N GLN A 113 3.26 -8.75 -9.73
CA GLN A 113 2.37 -7.75 -10.33
C GLN A 113 2.68 -6.33 -9.85
N LEU A 114 2.88 -6.14 -8.55
CA LEU A 114 3.24 -4.83 -7.99
C LEU A 114 4.62 -4.36 -8.47
N LYS A 115 5.56 -5.28 -8.62
CA LYS A 115 6.88 -4.99 -9.19
C LYS A 115 6.78 -4.53 -10.64
N GLN A 116 6.00 -5.25 -11.46
CA GLN A 116 5.75 -4.85 -12.84
C GLN A 116 5.10 -3.47 -12.90
N ALA A 117 4.07 -3.20 -12.09
CA ALA A 117 3.43 -1.90 -12.05
C ALA A 117 4.40 -0.77 -11.65
N LEU A 118 5.30 -1.02 -10.70
CA LEU A 118 6.33 -0.06 -10.30
C LEU A 118 7.38 0.16 -11.41
N GLU A 119 7.76 -0.87 -12.15
CA GLU A 119 8.67 -0.77 -13.29
C GLU A 119 8.03 -0.03 -14.47
N ASP A 120 6.76 -0.32 -14.76
CA ASP A 120 5.97 0.37 -15.77
C ASP A 120 5.84 1.86 -15.44
N TYR A 121 5.64 2.20 -14.16
CA TYR A 121 5.67 3.58 -13.70
C TYR A 121 7.02 4.27 -13.94
N ARG A 122 8.14 3.63 -13.55
CA ARG A 122 9.49 4.19 -13.76
C ARG A 122 9.85 4.34 -15.24
N ARG A 123 9.29 3.50 -16.11
CA ARG A 123 9.53 3.53 -17.56
C ARG A 123 8.57 4.48 -18.28
N SER A 124 7.34 4.64 -17.78
CA SER A 124 6.33 5.51 -18.36
C SER A 124 6.49 6.93 -17.85
N ASP A 125 7.44 7.65 -18.44
CA ASP A 125 7.32 9.09 -18.54
C ASP A 125 6.04 9.40 -19.38
N ARG A 126 4.92 9.59 -18.67
CA ARG A 126 3.66 10.28 -19.03
C ARG A 126 2.54 9.64 -19.89
N VAL A 127 2.56 8.39 -20.37
CA VAL A 127 1.48 7.96 -21.34
C VAL A 127 0.76 6.63 -21.07
N THR A 128 1.16 5.79 -20.10
CA THR A 128 0.73 4.35 -20.11
C THR A 128 -0.08 3.85 -18.91
N GLY A 129 -0.51 4.69 -17.97
CA GLY A 129 -1.20 4.24 -16.74
C GLY A 129 -2.53 3.48 -16.96
N TYR A 130 -3.31 3.86 -17.99
CA TYR A 130 -4.64 3.28 -18.21
C TYR A 130 -4.66 1.80 -18.63
N TRP A 131 -3.59 1.29 -19.24
CA TRP A 131 -3.57 -0.08 -19.75
C TRP A 131 -3.37 -1.12 -18.65
N VAL A 132 -2.62 -0.78 -17.59
CA VAL A 132 -2.31 -1.71 -16.50
C VAL A 132 -3.55 -1.99 -15.64
N MET A 133 -4.33 -0.95 -15.32
CA MET A 133 -5.60 -1.09 -14.59
C MET A 133 -6.62 -1.92 -15.38
N ALA A 134 -6.72 -1.72 -16.71
CA ALA A 134 -7.60 -2.51 -17.56
C ALA A 134 -7.23 -4.01 -17.57
N LEU A 135 -5.93 -4.32 -17.60
CA LEU A 135 -5.43 -5.70 -17.60
C LEU A 135 -5.65 -6.40 -16.24
N PHE A 136 -5.53 -5.64 -15.15
CA PHE A 136 -5.78 -6.13 -13.80
C PHE A 136 -7.28 -6.42 -13.55
N PHE A 137 -8.18 -5.53 -13.95
CA PHE A 137 -9.63 -5.79 -13.84
C PHE A 137 -10.09 -6.93 -14.77
N ALA A 138 -9.52 -7.04 -15.97
CA ALA A 138 -9.84 -8.15 -16.87
C ALA A 138 -9.42 -9.52 -16.31
N THR A 139 -8.26 -9.58 -15.64
CA THR A 139 -7.78 -10.81 -15.01
C THR A 139 -8.59 -11.18 -13.76
N LEU A 140 -8.97 -10.21 -12.93
CA LEU A 140 -9.88 -10.45 -11.80
C LEU A 140 -11.28 -10.91 -12.26
N ALA A 141 -11.81 -10.31 -13.33
CA ALA A 141 -13.09 -10.71 -13.91
C ALA A 141 -13.05 -12.13 -14.48
N ALA A 142 -11.95 -12.50 -15.15
CA ALA A 142 -11.75 -13.85 -15.66
C ALA A 142 -11.66 -14.90 -14.54
N ILE A 143 -10.96 -14.59 -13.45
CA ILE A 143 -10.86 -15.46 -12.26
C ILE A 143 -12.22 -15.59 -11.55
N GLY A 144 -12.94 -14.48 -11.39
CA GLY A 144 -14.30 -14.49 -10.82
C GLY A 144 -15.27 -15.34 -11.65
N TYR A 145 -15.21 -15.24 -12.98
CA TYR A 145 -16.02 -16.06 -13.88
C TYR A 145 -15.70 -17.56 -13.76
N TRP A 146 -14.44 -17.91 -13.54
CA TRP A 146 -14.02 -19.31 -13.37
C TRP A 146 -14.42 -19.91 -12.01
N ILE A 147 -14.47 -19.09 -10.96
CA ILE A 147 -14.81 -19.55 -9.59
C ILE A 147 -16.34 -19.63 -9.37
N TRP A 148 -17.12 -18.82 -10.09
CA TRP A 148 -18.59 -18.74 -9.96
C TRP A 148 -19.37 -19.37 -11.12
N GLY A 149 -18.66 -19.80 -12.18
CA GLY A 149 -19.24 -20.38 -13.39
C GLY A 149 -19.32 -21.91 -13.42
N ASP A 150 -18.79 -22.59 -12.41
CA ASP A 150 -18.97 -24.04 -12.13
C ASP A 150 -19.93 -24.23 -10.94
#